data_AF-A0A094D4D6-F1
#
_entry.id   AF-A0A094D4D6-F1
#
_cell.length_a   1.000
_cell.length_b   1.000
_cell.length_c   1.000
_cell.angle_alpha   90.00
_cell.angle_beta   90.00
_cell.angle_gamma   90.00
#
_symmetry.space_group_name_H-M   'P 1'
#
loop_
_entity.id
_entity.type
_entity.pdbx_description
1 polymer ?
#
loop_
_entity_poly.entity_id
_entity_poly.type
_entity_poly.pdbx_seq_one_letter_code
_entity_poly.pdbx_strand_id
1 'polypeptide(L)' 'MSSASVQLHSAPSAAVTAPLKSESKPASGPKPCCVCKEEKAIRDECMLFSKSDDAQKDCASTIDKYKSCMAGFGFTLP' A
#
# COMPACT_ATOMS: atom_id res chain seq x y z
N MET A 1 -41.51 6.78 30.53
CA MET A 1 -42.01 7.05 29.17
C MET A 1 -41.45 8.38 28.73
N SER A 2 -40.55 8.41 27.75
CA SER A 2 -40.39 9.50 26.77
C SER A 2 -39.22 9.19 25.85
N SER A 3 -39.57 8.65 24.69
CA SER A 3 -38.77 8.73 23.48
C SER A 3 -38.68 10.20 23.05
N ALA A 4 -37.49 10.61 22.63
CA ALA A 4 -37.36 11.72 21.68
C ALA A 4 -36.34 11.30 20.63
N SER A 5 -36.84 11.14 19.41
CA SER A 5 -36.08 11.02 18.17
C SER A 5 -35.37 12.34 17.85
N VAL A 6 -34.82 12.42 16.63
CA VAL A 6 -34.20 13.57 15.95
C VAL A 6 -32.70 13.80 16.34
N GLN A 7 -31.70 13.89 15.45
CA GLN A 7 -31.64 14.41 14.08
C GLN A 7 -30.53 13.73 13.26
N LEU A 8 -30.93 13.20 12.11
CA LEU A 8 -30.06 12.86 10.99
C LEU A 8 -29.51 14.17 10.42
N HIS A 9 -28.22 14.44 10.60
CA HIS A 9 -27.57 15.57 9.95
C HIS A 9 -27.10 15.14 8.56
N SER A 10 -27.90 15.49 7.55
CA SER A 10 -27.48 15.57 6.15
C SER A 10 -26.60 16.81 5.95
N ALA A 11 -25.42 16.63 5.35
CA ALA A 11 -24.72 17.69 4.62
C ALA A 11 -23.80 17.08 3.53
N PRO A 12 -23.53 17.82 2.44
CA PRO A 12 -23.54 17.29 1.08
C PRO A 12 -22.15 17.04 0.45
N SER A 13 -22.18 16.23 -0.61
CA SER A 13 -21.35 16.25 -1.82
C SER A 13 -20.06 17.08 -1.81
N ALA A 14 -18.92 16.38 -1.81
CA ALA A 14 -17.77 16.77 -2.62
C ALA A 14 -17.23 15.51 -3.30
N ALA A 15 -17.57 15.37 -4.58
CA ALA A 15 -16.92 14.45 -5.48
C ALA A 15 -15.41 14.73 -5.49
N VAL A 16 -14.62 13.89 -4.84
CA VAL A 16 -13.18 13.82 -5.11
C VAL A 16 -12.97 12.95 -6.33
N THR A 17 -13.17 13.57 -7.49
CA THR A 17 -12.60 13.09 -8.74
C THR A 17 -11.08 13.13 -8.60
N ALA A 18 -10.47 11.97 -8.36
CA ALA A 18 -9.05 11.77 -8.61
C ALA A 18 -8.79 10.28 -8.87
N PRO A 19 -8.87 9.80 -10.13
CA PRO A 19 -8.00 8.70 -10.51
C PRO A 19 -6.57 9.20 -10.36
N LEU A 20 -5.85 8.77 -9.32
CA LEU A 20 -4.40 8.87 -9.29
C LEU A 20 -3.82 7.89 -10.33
N LYS A 21 -4.12 8.12 -11.61
CA LYS A 21 -3.18 7.82 -12.69
C LYS A 21 -2.05 8.82 -12.50
N SER A 22 -1.07 8.45 -11.68
CA SER A 22 0.25 9.05 -11.77
C SER A 22 0.81 8.64 -13.12
N GLU A 23 0.59 9.51 -14.11
CA GLU A 23 1.15 9.48 -15.44
C GLU A 23 2.64 9.80 -15.34
N SER A 24 3.40 8.94 -14.67
CA SER A 24 4.85 8.91 -14.82
C SER A 24 5.12 8.30 -16.19
N LYS A 25 5.31 9.19 -17.16
CA LYS A 25 6.20 9.13 -18.33
C LYS A 25 6.89 7.75 -18.49
N PRO A 26 6.84 7.10 -19.66
CA PRO A 26 7.57 5.86 -19.89
C PRO A 26 9.07 6.19 -19.88
N ALA A 27 9.68 6.19 -18.69
CA ALA A 27 11.08 5.86 -18.58
C ALA A 27 11.18 4.44 -19.12
N SER A 28 11.97 4.24 -20.16
CA SER A 28 12.11 3.02 -20.95
C SER A 28 12.74 1.86 -20.17
N GLY A 29 12.20 1.56 -19.00
CA GLY A 29 12.56 0.47 -18.10
C GLY A 29 11.34 0.06 -17.27
N PRO A 30 11.22 -1.21 -16.88
CA PRO A 30 10.07 -1.68 -16.11
C PRO A 30 9.96 -0.91 -14.80
N LYS A 31 8.78 -0.34 -14.52
CA LYS A 31 8.52 0.37 -13.26
C LYS A 31 8.79 -0.57 -12.08
N PRO A 32 9.37 -0.09 -10.96
CA PRO A 32 9.73 -0.94 -9.79
C PRO A 32 8.52 -1.68 -9.18
N CYS A 33 7.30 -1.22 -9.46
CA CYS A 33 6.05 -1.88 -9.09
C CYS A 33 5.61 -3.03 -10.02
N CYS A 34 6.32 -3.30 -11.12
CA CYS A 34 6.01 -4.39 -12.06
C CYS A 34 6.95 -5.60 -11.95
N VAL A 35 8.07 -5.47 -11.24
CA VAL A 35 9.15 -6.45 -11.27
C VAL A 35 8.99 -7.47 -10.14
N CYS A 36 8.80 -6.99 -8.91
CA CYS A 36 8.70 -7.83 -7.71
C CYS A 36 7.28 -7.77 -7.13
N LYS A 37 6.27 -8.01 -7.97
CA LYS A 37 4.86 -7.87 -7.57
C LYS A 37 4.45 -8.87 -6.49
N GLU A 38 4.82 -10.14 -6.64
CA GLU A 38 4.52 -11.18 -5.65
C GLU A 38 5.24 -10.90 -4.33
N GLU A 39 6.55 -10.66 -4.36
CA GLU A 39 7.31 -10.31 -3.16
C GLU A 39 6.75 -9.07 -2.45
N LYS A 40 6.31 -8.06 -3.22
CA LYS A 40 5.67 -6.88 -2.67
C LYS A 40 4.34 -7.24 -2.01
N ALA A 41 3.51 -8.07 -2.65
CA ALA A 41 2.23 -8.50 -2.11
C ALA A 41 2.42 -9.26 -0.80
N ILE A 42 3.33 -10.25 -0.76
CA ILE A 42 3.62 -11.03 0.45
C ILE A 42 4.14 -10.13 1.58
N ARG A 43 4.99 -9.13 1.27
CA ARG A 43 5.47 -8.15 2.25
C ARG A 43 4.33 -7.27 2.78
N ASP A 44 3.50 -6.73 1.89
CA ASP A 44 2.34 -5.93 2.26
C ASP A 44 1.35 -6.75 3.12
N GLU A 45 1.06 -8.00 2.73
CA GLU A 45 0.21 -8.92 3.50
C GLU A 45 0.81 -9.21 4.86
N CYS A 46 2.11 -9.52 4.93
CA CYS A 46 2.78 -9.75 6.20
C CYS A 46 2.69 -8.53 7.12
N MET A 47 2.92 -7.32 6.61
CA MET A 47 2.80 -6.09 7.41
C MET A 47 1.36 -5.81 7.84
N LEU A 48 0.38 -6.13 6.98
CA LEU A 48 -1.04 -5.89 7.25
C LEU A 48 -1.61 -6.90 8.26
N PHE A 49 -1.13 -8.14 8.26
CA PHE A 49 -1.60 -9.21 9.13
C PHE A 49 -0.73 -9.47 10.37
N SER A 50 0.45 -8.86 10.45
CA SER A 50 1.30 -8.93 11.64
C SER A 50 0.57 -8.34 12.85
N LYS A 51 0.58 -9.09 13.95
CA LYS A 51 0.05 -8.66 15.26
C LYS A 51 1.13 -8.12 16.20
N SER A 52 2.37 -8.11 15.74
CA SER A 52 3.54 -7.63 16.46
C SER A 52 3.56 -6.10 16.48
N ASP A 53 3.98 -5.49 17.59
CA ASP A 53 4.20 -4.04 17.68
C ASP A 53 5.20 -3.55 16.61
N ASP A 54 6.15 -4.41 16.24
CA ASP A 54 7.14 -4.19 15.19
C ASP A 54 6.94 -5.13 14.00
N ALA A 55 5.84 -4.97 13.27
CA ALA A 55 5.55 -5.72 12.03
C ALA A 55 6.71 -5.70 11.00
N GLN A 56 7.52 -4.64 11.00
CA GLN A 56 8.68 -4.53 10.12
C GLN A 56 9.82 -5.50 10.49
N LYS A 57 9.95 -5.85 11.77
CA LYS A 57 10.90 -6.87 12.24
C LYS A 57 10.37 -8.28 11.99
N ASP A 58 9.08 -8.48 12.20
CA ASP A 58 8.41 -9.76 11.92
C ASP A 58 8.50 -10.13 10.43
N CYS A 59 8.27 -9.14 9.57
CA CYS A 59 8.34 -9.27 8.12
C CYS A 59 9.73 -9.06 7.52
N ALA A 60 10.81 -9.03 8.33
CA ALA A 60 12.17 -8.79 7.82
C ALA A 60 12.53 -9.75 6.67
N SER A 61 12.18 -11.04 6.81
CA SER A 61 12.42 -12.06 5.79
C SER A 61 11.73 -11.76 4.44
N THR A 62 10.51 -11.23 4.45
CA THR A 62 9.76 -10.91 3.21
C THR A 62 10.23 -9.58 2.63
N ILE A 63 10.64 -8.64 3.47
CA ILE A 63 11.27 -7.37 3.06
C ILE A 63 12.61 -7.65 2.37
N ASP A 64 13.46 -8.50 2.93
CA ASP A 64 14.76 -8.87 2.35
C ASP A 64 14.61 -9.55 0.99
N LYS A 65 13.58 -10.39 0.83
CA LYS A 65 13.24 -10.98 -0.47
C LYS A 65 12.86 -9.91 -1.48
N TYR A 66 12.00 -8.97 -1.11
CA TYR A 66 11.61 -7.85 -1.97
C TYR A 66 12.81 -6.98 -2.36
N LYS A 67 13.71 -6.67 -1.40
CA LYS A 67 14.95 -5.93 -1.63
C LYS A 67 15.88 -6.69 -2.58
N SER A 68 16.05 -8.00 -2.38
CA SER A 68 16.88 -8.86 -3.24
C SER A 68 16.35 -8.92 -4.66
N CYS A 69 15.03 -9.05 -4.81
CA CYS A 69 14.38 -9.02 -6.12
C CYS A 69 14.64 -7.66 -6.78
N MET A 70 14.41 -6.53 -6.12
CA MET A 70 14.66 -5.21 -6.72
C MET A 70 16.14 -4.96 -7.04
N ALA A 71 17.06 -5.45 -6.22
CA ALA A 71 18.50 -5.36 -6.46
C ALA A 71 18.92 -6.10 -7.74
N GLY A 72 18.27 -7.24 -8.06
CA GLY A 72 18.49 -7.97 -9.32
C GLY A 72 18.16 -7.16 -10.58
N PHE A 73 17.33 -6.13 -10.46
CA PHE A 73 16.95 -5.24 -11.56
C PHE A 73 17.66 -3.87 -11.47
N GLY A 74 18.64 -3.72 -10.58
CA GLY A 74 19.42 -2.50 -10.41
C GLY A 74 18.75 -1.43 -9.54
N PHE A 75 17.72 -1.78 -8.77
CA PHE A 75 17.05 -0.87 -7.85
C PHE A 75 17.43 -1.20 -6.40
N THR A 76 18.28 -0.37 -5.79
CA THR A 76 18.66 -0.51 -4.37
C THR A 76 17.70 0.28 -3.49
N LEU A 77 16.97 -0.41 -2.62
CA LEU A 77 16.12 0.21 -1.60
C LEU A 77 16.91 0.41 -0.29
N PRO A 78 17.08 1.66 0.19
CA PRO A 78 17.68 1.90 1.50
C PRO A 78 16.88 1.24 2.64
#